data_AF-A0A956TE82-F1
#
_entry.id   AF-A0A956TE82-F1
#
_cell.length_a   1.000
_cell.length_b   1.000
_cell.length_c   1.000
_cell.angle_alpha   90.00
_cell.angle_beta   90.00
_cell.angle_gamma   90.00
#
_symmetry.space_group_name_H-M   'P 1'
#
loop_
_entity.id
_entity.type
_entity.pdbx_description
1 polymer ?
#
loop_
_entity_poly.entity_id
_entity_poly.type
_entity_poly.pdbx_seq_one_letter_code
_entity_poly.pdbx_strand_id
1 'polypeptide(L)'
;MKTRRRGLALITVLGIVALLIIFEWSATNSLSMAHHHIKRDSQQHRAHSLAVAGLDYARGMAGRGQLQAADQWRSPSFQGAYFELSTRRAGTGWKVVSVGVAGKERDRLEEVVR
;
A
#
# COMPACT_ATOMS: atom_id res chain seq x y z
N MET A 1 -8.43 -61.55 -15.61
CA MET A 1 -9.11 -60.45 -14.86
C MET A 1 -8.20 -59.61 -13.94
N LYS A 2 -7.02 -60.08 -13.49
CA LYS A 2 -6.13 -59.32 -12.58
C LYS A 2 -5.44 -58.09 -13.21
N THR A 3 -5.13 -58.11 -14.50
CA THR A 3 -4.49 -57.00 -15.23
C THR A 3 -5.41 -55.80 -15.45
N ARG A 4 -6.70 -56.03 -15.73
CA ARG A 4 -7.71 -54.95 -15.86
C ARG A 4 -7.91 -54.15 -14.56
N ARG A 5 -7.89 -54.80 -13.39
CA ARG A 5 -7.98 -54.12 -12.09
C ARG A 5 -6.73 -53.28 -11.76
N ARG A 6 -5.54 -53.75 -12.14
CA ARG A 6 -4.28 -53.02 -11.95
C ARG A 6 -4.18 -51.77 -12.84
N GLY A 7 -4.66 -51.84 -14.09
CA GLY A 7 -4.72 -50.69 -14.99
C GLY A 7 -5.68 -49.60 -14.50
N LEU A 8 -6.84 -49.99 -13.95
CA LEU A 8 -7.80 -49.04 -13.38
C LEU A 8 -7.22 -48.31 -12.15
N ALA A 9 -6.56 -49.06 -11.25
CA ALA A 9 -5.90 -48.49 -10.07
C ALA A 9 -4.79 -47.50 -10.45
N LEU A 10 -4.02 -47.78 -11.50
CA LEU A 10 -2.97 -46.88 -11.98
C LEU A 10 -3.54 -45.54 -12.47
N ILE A 11 -4.66 -45.58 -13.21
CA ILE A 11 -5.35 -44.37 -13.69
C ILE A 11 -5.88 -43.55 -12.52
N THR A 12 -6.46 -44.20 -11.50
CA THR A 12 -6.95 -43.50 -10.31
C THR A 12 -5.81 -42.84 -9.54
N VAL A 13 -4.68 -43.53 -9.36
CA VAL A 13 -3.50 -42.96 -8.67
C VAL A 13 -2.93 -41.77 -9.45
N LEU A 14 -2.79 -41.88 -10.77
CA LEU A 14 -2.35 -40.76 -11.61
C LEU A 14 -3.31 -39.57 -11.56
N GLY A 15 -4.62 -39.82 -11.52
CA GLY A 15 -5.63 -38.77 -11.34
C GLY A 15 -5.53 -38.08 -9.98
N ILE A 16 -5.29 -38.84 -8.90
CA ILE A 16 -5.08 -38.29 -7.55
C ILE A 16 -3.79 -37.45 -7.52
N VAL A 17 -2.71 -37.93 -8.11
CA VAL A 17 -1.44 -37.18 -8.18
C VAL A 17 -1.62 -35.89 -8.98
N ALA A 18 -2.32 -35.93 -10.11
CA ALA A 18 -2.63 -34.74 -10.89
C ALA A 18 -3.47 -33.72 -10.08
N LEU A 19 -4.46 -34.19 -9.33
CA LEU A 19 -5.26 -33.35 -8.43
C LEU A 19 -4.41 -32.73 -7.33
N LEU A 20 -3.47 -33.48 -6.74
CA LEU A 20 -2.55 -32.96 -5.73
C LEU A 20 -1.64 -31.87 -6.28
N ILE A 21 -1.09 -32.06 -7.49
CA ILE A 21 -0.27 -31.05 -8.16
C ILE A 21 -1.08 -29.77 -8.41
N ILE A 22 -2.30 -29.89 -8.93
CA ILE A 22 -3.19 -28.73 -9.13
C ILE A 22 -3.48 -28.02 -7.81
N PHE A 23 -3.70 -28.78 -6.73
CA PHE A 23 -3.97 -28.24 -5.41
C PHE A 23 -2.77 -27.47 -4.85
N GLU A 24 -1.57 -28.02 -4.97
CA GLU A 24 -0.32 -27.35 -4.57
C GLU A 24 -0.08 -26.07 -5.36
N TRP A 25 -0.33 -26.09 -6.67
CA TRP A 25 -0.22 -24.91 -7.53
C TRP A 25 -1.25 -23.82 -7.17
N SER A 26 -2.47 -24.24 -6.85
CA SER A 26 -3.53 -23.31 -6.39
C SER A 26 -3.19 -22.69 -5.03
N ALA A 27 -2.67 -23.49 -4.09
CA ALA A 27 -2.27 -23.02 -2.77
C ALA A 27 -1.12 -22.00 -2.85
N THR A 28 -0.10 -22.28 -3.66
CA THR A 28 1.05 -21.38 -3.85
C THR A 28 0.64 -20.06 -4.52
N ASN A 29 -0.22 -20.10 -5.54
CA ASN A 29 -0.76 -18.89 -6.17
C ASN A 29 -1.62 -18.08 -5.19
N SER A 30 -2.46 -18.73 -4.40
CA SER A 30 -3.30 -18.05 -3.40
C SER A 30 -2.45 -17.37 -2.31
N LEU A 31 -1.39 -18.04 -1.86
CA LEU A 31 -0.46 -17.48 -0.87
C LEU A 31 0.32 -16.29 -1.43
N SER A 32 0.77 -16.38 -2.67
CA SER A 32 1.46 -15.29 -3.37
C SER A 32 0.54 -14.06 -3.52
N MET A 33 -0.69 -14.27 -3.98
CA MET A 33 -1.69 -13.19 -4.07
C MET A 33 -1.95 -12.55 -2.70
N ALA A 34 -2.16 -13.35 -1.66
CA ALA A 34 -2.37 -12.84 -0.30
C ALA A 34 -1.17 -12.00 0.19
N HIS A 35 0.06 -12.45 -0.06
CA HIS A 35 1.26 -11.69 0.28
C HIS A 35 1.34 -10.36 -0.48
N HIS A 36 0.97 -10.36 -1.76
CA HIS A 36 0.91 -9.13 -2.56
C HIS A 36 -0.14 -8.15 -2.03
N HIS A 37 -1.31 -8.63 -1.64
CA HIS A 37 -2.35 -7.80 -1.01
C HIS A 37 -1.85 -7.19 0.31
N ILE A 38 -1.28 -8.00 1.21
CA ILE A 38 -0.74 -7.52 2.49
C ILE A 38 0.36 -6.49 2.28
N LYS A 39 1.28 -6.72 1.34
CA LYS A 39 2.36 -5.77 1.03
C LYS A 39 1.80 -4.46 0.49
N ARG A 40 0.79 -4.52 -0.37
CA ARG A 40 0.13 -3.34 -0.93
C ARG A 40 -0.59 -2.55 0.15
N ASP A 41 -1.40 -3.21 0.98
CA ASP A 41 -2.13 -2.57 2.08
C ASP A 41 -1.17 -1.92 3.08
N SER A 42 -0.05 -2.59 3.40
CA SER A 42 1.01 -2.02 4.23
C SER A 42 1.61 -0.75 3.62
N GLN A 43 1.85 -0.73 2.30
CA GLN A 43 2.35 0.47 1.61
C GLN A 43 1.31 1.59 1.60
N GLN A 44 0.03 1.27 1.38
CA GLN A 44 -1.06 2.24 1.43
C GLN A 44 -1.20 2.86 2.82
N HIS A 45 -1.17 2.05 3.88
CA HIS A 45 -1.19 2.56 5.26
C HIS A 45 0.00 3.45 5.58
N ARG A 46 1.20 3.11 5.08
CA ARG A 46 2.39 3.96 5.21
C ARG A 46 2.26 5.28 4.45
N ALA A 47 1.72 5.26 3.23
CA ALA A 47 1.44 6.48 2.47
C ALA A 47 0.45 7.37 3.23
N HIS A 48 -0.62 6.80 3.76
CA HIS A 48 -1.60 7.52 4.56
C HIS A 48 -0.99 8.13 5.82
N SER A 49 -0.23 7.37 6.61
CA SER A 49 0.39 7.89 7.84
C SER A 49 1.39 9.01 7.55
N LEU A 50 2.11 8.96 6.43
CA LEU A 50 2.99 10.04 5.98
C LEU A 50 2.21 11.28 5.55
N ALA A 51 1.06 11.12 4.88
CA ALA A 51 0.18 12.24 4.55
C ALA A 51 -0.31 12.95 5.82
N VAL A 52 -0.72 12.17 6.84
CA VAL A 52 -1.11 12.71 8.16
C VAL A 52 0.04 13.43 8.83
N ALA A 53 1.23 12.82 8.86
CA ALA A 53 2.43 13.45 9.44
C ALA A 53 2.76 14.79 8.76
N GLY A 54 2.55 14.91 7.45
CA GLY A 54 2.70 16.18 6.75
C GLY A 54 1.68 17.23 7.15
N LEU A 55 0.42 16.85 7.36
CA LEU A 55 -0.59 17.77 7.90
C LEU A 55 -0.22 18.25 9.30
N ASP A 56 0.23 17.35 10.18
CA ASP A 56 0.66 17.71 11.53
C ASP A 56 1.88 18.63 11.52
N TYR A 57 2.82 18.39 10.61
CA TYR A 57 3.95 19.28 10.40
C TYR A 57 3.48 20.68 9.96
N ALA A 58 2.53 20.76 9.03
CA ALA A 58 1.96 22.03 8.59
C ALA A 58 1.19 22.75 9.70
N ARG A 59 0.40 22.04 10.51
CA ARG A 59 -0.25 22.60 11.71
C ARG A 59 0.79 23.19 12.67
N GLY A 60 1.90 22.48 12.88
CA GLY A 60 3.02 22.97 13.69
C GLY A 60 3.73 24.19 13.11
N MET A 61 3.79 24.34 11.78
CA MET A 61 4.30 25.54 11.12
C MET A 61 3.29 26.71 11.17
N ALA A 62 1.99 26.41 11.06
CA ALA A 62 0.91 27.40 11.12
C ALA A 62 0.88 28.07 12.50
N GLY A 63 0.93 27.26 13.56
CA GLY A 63 0.97 27.75 14.94
C GLY A 63 2.22 28.57 15.27
N ARG A 64 3.30 28.43 14.48
CA ARG A 64 4.52 29.24 14.59
C ARG A 64 4.54 30.46 13.65
N GLY A 65 3.51 30.66 12.84
CA GLY A 65 3.47 31.72 11.82
C GLY A 65 4.51 31.55 10.71
N GLN A 66 5.02 30.33 10.50
CA GLN A 66 6.10 30.02 9.55
C GLN A 66 5.60 29.52 8.19
N LEU A 67 4.28 29.31 8.05
CA LEU A 67 3.68 28.90 6.78
C LEU A 67 3.69 30.05 5.78
N GLN A 68 4.27 29.83 4.59
CA GLN A 68 4.20 30.77 3.48
C GLN A 68 3.35 30.21 2.34
N ALA A 69 2.93 31.09 1.42
CA ALA A 69 2.11 30.71 0.28
C ALA A 69 2.99 30.12 -0.82
N ALA A 70 2.51 29.03 -1.43
CA ALA A 70 3.23 28.30 -2.47
C ALA A 70 4.51 27.59 -1.99
N ASP A 71 4.65 27.37 -0.68
CA ASP A 71 5.68 26.47 -0.16
C ASP A 71 5.37 25.06 -0.64
N GLN A 72 6.18 24.56 -1.56
CA GLN A 72 6.31 23.14 -1.82
C GLN A 72 7.46 22.64 -0.97
N TRP A 73 7.14 21.85 0.05
CA TRP A 73 8.13 21.25 0.91
C TRP A 73 8.07 19.74 0.82
N ARG A 74 9.22 19.08 0.92
CA ARG A 74 9.30 17.62 0.91
C ARG A 74 10.09 17.17 2.12
N SER A 75 9.56 16.17 2.83
CA SER A 75 10.26 15.56 3.94
C SER A 75 11.52 14.82 3.47
N PRO A 76 12.51 14.62 4.35
CA PRO A 76 13.54 13.61 4.12
C PRO A 76 12.90 12.25 3.81
N SER A 77 13.64 11.41 3.07
CA SER A 77 13.17 10.06 2.80
C SER A 77 13.40 9.15 4.00
N PHE A 78 12.34 8.52 4.49
CA PHE A 78 12.35 7.51 5.52
C PHE A 78 12.10 6.14 4.87
N GLN A 79 13.17 5.35 4.70
CA GLN A 79 13.09 4.02 4.05
C GLN A 79 12.48 4.06 2.64
N GLY A 80 12.80 5.09 1.85
CA GLY A 80 12.25 5.26 0.49
C GLY A 80 10.83 5.83 0.45
N ALA A 81 10.22 6.09 1.61
CA ALA A 81 8.93 6.78 1.72
C ALA A 81 9.15 8.23 2.18
N TYR A 82 8.24 9.14 1.84
CA TYR A 82 8.34 10.56 2.17
C TYR A 82 6.96 11.21 2.06
N PHE A 83 6.82 12.45 2.49
CA PHE A 83 5.65 13.25 2.17
C PHE A 83 6.01 14.58 1.52
N GLU A 84 5.09 15.08 0.71
CA GLU A 84 5.14 16.37 0.05
C GLU A 84 4.03 17.25 0.60
N LEU A 85 4.35 18.50 0.89
CA LEU A 85 3.43 19.50 1.38
C LEU A 85 3.31 20.59 0.34
N SER A 86 2.09 21.04 0.07
CA SER A 86 1.85 22.26 -0.70
C SER A 86 0.84 23.14 0.02
N THR A 87 1.15 24.42 0.11
CA THR A 87 0.37 25.39 0.88
C THR A 87 -0.17 26.47 -0.03
N ARG A 88 -1.42 26.87 0.19
CA ARG A 88 -2.05 28.00 -0.50
C ARG A 88 -2.87 28.81 0.49
N ARG A 89 -2.82 30.12 0.39
CA ARG A 89 -3.64 30.98 1.23
C ARG A 89 -5.13 30.79 0.89
N ALA A 90 -5.97 30.62 1.91
CA ALA A 90 -7.41 30.40 1.75
C ALA A 90 -8.18 31.19 2.82
N GLY A 91 -8.69 32.37 2.43
CA GLY A 91 -9.38 33.27 3.34
C GLY A 91 -8.48 33.73 4.48
N THR A 92 -8.92 33.48 5.72
CA THR A 92 -8.18 33.81 6.95
C THR A 92 -7.17 32.75 7.36
N GLY A 93 -7.07 31.63 6.64
CA GLY A 93 -6.14 30.54 6.95
C GLY A 93 -5.34 30.05 5.75
N TRP A 94 -4.81 28.85 5.89
CA TRP A 94 -3.97 28.15 4.94
C TRP A 94 -4.61 26.84 4.50
N LYS A 95 -4.83 26.69 3.20
CA LYS A 95 -5.14 25.40 2.60
C LYS A 95 -3.84 24.62 2.42
N VAL A 96 -3.74 23.49 3.11
CA VAL A 96 -2.60 22.59 3.08
C VAL A 96 -3.00 21.31 2.37
N VAL A 97 -2.21 20.90 1.39
CA VAL A 97 -2.31 19.59 0.75
C VAL A 97 -1.05 18.81 1.11
N SER A 98 -1.24 17.67 1.77
CA SER A 98 -0.17 16.75 2.13
C SER A 98 -0.31 15.47 1.31
N VAL A 99 0.76 15.02 0.67
CA VAL A 99 0.81 13.81 -0.14
C VAL A 99 1.88 12.89 0.45
N GLY A 100 1.45 11.77 1.03
CA GLY A 100 2.36 10.73 1.47
C GLY A 100 2.65 9.75 0.34
N VAL A 101 3.91 9.38 0.18
CA VAL A 101 4.40 8.49 -0.88
C VAL A 101 5.17 7.34 -0.25
N ALA A 102 4.74 6.10 -0.52
CA ALA A 102 5.41 4.88 -0.07
C ALA A 102 5.47 3.85 -1.21
N GLY A 103 6.62 3.73 -1.87
CA GLY A 103 6.78 2.85 -3.02
C GLY A 103 5.95 3.34 -4.22
N LYS A 104 4.96 2.55 -4.65
CA LYS A 104 4.02 2.92 -5.73
C LYS A 104 2.73 3.54 -5.21
N GLU A 105 2.44 3.37 -3.92
CA GLU A 105 1.22 3.87 -3.31
C GLU A 105 1.41 5.34 -2.91
N ARG A 106 0.37 6.13 -3.15
CA ARG A 106 0.30 7.55 -2.82
C ARG A 106 -1.04 7.81 -2.17
N ASP A 107 -1.02 8.60 -1.11
CA ASP A 107 -2.24 9.07 -0.47
C ASP A 107 -2.18 10.58 -0.30
N ARG A 108 -3.32 11.24 -0.55
CA ARG A 108 -3.43 12.71 -0.55
C ARG A 108 -4.48 13.12 0.44
N LEU A 109 -4.07 13.96 1.39
CA LEU A 109 -4.95 14.61 2.35
C LEU A 109 -4.92 16.12 2.17
N GLU A 110 -6.05 16.75 2.42
CA GLU A 110 -6.24 18.18 2.24
C GLU A 110 -7.02 18.74 3.44
N GLU A 111 -6.49 19.82 4.01
CA GLU A 111 -7.08 20.46 5.18
C GLU A 111 -6.89 21.98 5.14
N VAL A 112 -7.81 22.73 5.73
CA VAL A 112 -7.65 24.17 5.96
C VAL A 112 -7.21 24.39 7.41
N VAL A 113 -5.96 24.80 7.58
CA VAL A 113 -5.35 25.14 8.88
C VAL A 113 -5.51 26.64 9.12
N ARG A 114 -5.95 27.03 10.32
CA ARG A 114 -6.11 28.44 10.72
C ARG A 114 -4.94 28.91 11.56
#